data_AF-G2Z784-F1
#
_entry.id   AF-G2Z784-F1
#
_cell.length_a   1.000
_cell.length_b   1.000
_cell.length_c   1.000
_cell.angle_alpha   90.00
_cell.angle_beta   90.00
_cell.angle_gamma   90.00
#
_symmetry.space_group_name_H-M   'P 1'
#
loop_
_entity.id
_entity.type
_entity.pdbx_description
1 polymer ?
#
loop_
_entity_poly.entity_id
_entity_poly.type
_entity_poly.pdbx_seq_one_letter_code
_entity_poly.pdbx_strand_id
1 'polypeptide(L)' 'MTAFAIFLGEFGPTEIILVLAVILLLFGGKKIPELMKGLGSGVKEFKNAAKDDVAQKKEDKISE' A
#
# COMPACT_ATOMS: atom_id res chain seq x y z
N MET A 1 -27.85 9.69 -18.26
CA MET A 1 -26.74 9.13 -19.07
C MET A 1 -25.57 10.09 -19.18
N THR A 2 -25.79 11.41 -19.31
CA THR A 2 -24.71 12.42 -19.31
C THR A 2 -23.92 12.48 -17.99
N ALA A 3 -24.57 12.32 -16.84
CA ALA A 3 -23.89 12.30 -15.53
C ALA A 3 -22.91 11.12 -15.35
N PHE A 4 -23.21 9.97 -15.96
CA PHE A 4 -22.33 8.78 -15.92
C PHE A 4 -21.15 8.92 -16.88
N ALA A 5 -21.33 9.67 -17.98
CA ALA A 5 -20.27 9.96 -18.94
C ALA A 5 -19.28 11.01 -18.43
N ILE A 6 -19.72 12.02 -17.66
CA ILE A 6 -18.84 12.93 -16.91
C ILE A 6 -18.01 12.11 -15.90
N PHE A 7 -18.64 11.19 -15.18
CA PHE A 7 -17.94 10.33 -14.24
C PHE A 7 -16.85 9.49 -14.93
N LEU A 8 -17.11 8.87 -16.08
CA LEU A 8 -16.12 7.98 -16.75
C LEU A 8 -15.12 8.68 -17.68
N GLY A 9 -15.47 9.82 -18.28
CA GLY A 9 -14.62 10.57 -19.22
C GLY A 9 -13.84 11.71 -18.57
N GLU A 10 -14.24 12.11 -17.36
CA GLU A 10 -13.74 13.26 -16.65
C GLU A 10 -13.21 12.89 -15.25
N PHE A 11 -12.93 11.59 -14.96
CA PHE A 11 -12.12 11.15 -13.80
C PHE A 11 -10.70 11.73 -13.90
N GLY A 12 -10.65 13.04 -13.74
CA GLY A 12 -9.47 13.83 -13.86
C GLY A 12 -8.74 13.84 -12.54
N PRO A 13 -7.56 14.46 -12.52
CA PRO A 13 -6.84 14.72 -11.27
C PRO A 13 -7.72 15.46 -10.22
N THR A 14 -8.76 16.17 -10.66
CA THR A 14 -9.69 16.91 -9.80
C THR A 14 -10.56 16.00 -8.92
N GLU A 15 -11.26 14.99 -9.46
CA GLU A 15 -12.04 14.06 -8.62
C GLU A 15 -11.15 13.30 -7.64
N ILE A 16 -9.96 12.86 -8.10
CA ILE A 16 -9.01 12.13 -7.26
C ILE A 16 -8.58 13.00 -6.07
N ILE A 17 -8.30 14.28 -6.31
CA ILE A 17 -8.00 15.26 -5.26
C ILE A 17 -9.18 15.46 -4.30
N LEU A 18 -10.40 15.51 -4.82
CA LEU A 18 -11.60 15.72 -4.00
C LEU A 18 -11.87 14.51 -3.10
N VAL A 19 -11.72 13.28 -3.62
CA VAL A 19 -11.81 12.04 -2.84
C VAL A 19 -10.70 11.97 -1.80
N LEU A 20 -9.45 12.28 -2.18
CA LEU A 20 -8.32 12.35 -1.25
C LEU A 20 -8.58 13.36 -0.14
N ALA A 21 -9.14 14.54 -0.46
CA ALA A 21 -9.47 15.56 0.52
C ALA A 21 -10.53 15.08 1.53
N VAL A 22 -11.59 14.40 1.07
CA VAL A 22 -12.60 13.81 1.97
C VAL A 22 -11.99 12.76 2.89
N ILE A 23 -11.17 11.84 2.36
CA ILE A 23 -10.44 10.85 3.16
C ILE A 23 -9.52 11.55 4.17
N LEU A 24 -8.82 12.60 3.76
CA LEU A 24 -7.95 13.38 4.64
C LEU A 24 -8.73 14.11 5.74
N LEU A 25 -9.96 14.55 5.47
CA LEU A 25 -10.82 15.20 6.47
C LEU A 25 -11.33 14.19 7.51
N LEU A 26 -11.70 12.98 7.07
CA LEU A 26 -12.23 11.91 7.92
C LEU A 26 -11.15 11.25 8.77
N PHE A 27 -10.00 10.93 8.18
CA PHE A 27 -8.92 10.22 8.86
C PHE A 27 -7.83 11.15 9.41
N GLY A 28 -7.74 12.39 8.90
CA GLY A 28 -6.67 13.34 9.22
C GLY A 28 -5.41 13.09 8.37
N GLY A 29 -4.71 14.18 8.00
CA GLY A 29 -3.50 14.10 7.17
C GLY A 29 -2.32 13.32 7.77
N LYS A 30 -2.36 13.01 9.07
CA LYS A 30 -1.31 12.25 9.77
C LYS A 30 -1.57 10.75 9.82
N LYS A 31 -2.81 10.28 9.74
CA LYS A 31 -3.12 8.86 9.91
C LYS A 31 -2.80 8.01 8.69
N ILE A 32 -2.98 8.55 7.48
CA ILE A 32 -2.61 7.84 6.25
C ILE A 32 -1.10 7.51 6.21
N PRO A 33 -0.17 8.48 6.45
CA PRO A 33 1.26 8.18 6.53
C PRO A 33 1.66 7.27 7.68
N GLU A 34 1.00 7.40 8.84
CA GLU A 34 1.27 6.57 10.02
C GLU A 34 0.90 5.10 9.77
N LEU A 35 -0.26 4.85 9.16
CA LEU A 35 -0.69 3.52 8.73
C LEU A 35 0.23 2.95 7.65
N MET A 36 0.63 3.75 6.65
CA MET A 36 1.58 3.32 5.62
C MET A 36 2.95 2.96 6.21
N LYS A 37 3.46 3.73 7.18
CA LYS A 37 4.71 3.42 7.89
C LYS A 37 4.59 2.12 8.68
N GLY A 38 3.50 1.93 9.42
CA GLY A 38 3.26 0.68 10.17
C GLY A 38 3.18 -0.53 9.26
N LEU A 39 2.37 -0.45 8.20
CA LEU A 39 2.23 -1.52 7.20
C LEU A 39 3.56 -1.80 6.47
N GLY A 40 4.28 -0.75 6.08
CA GLY A 40 5.56 -0.87 5.38
C GLY A 40 6.64 -1.54 6.23
N SER A 41 6.72 -1.22 7.52
CA SER A 41 7.63 -1.89 8.46
C SER A 41 7.26 -3.35 8.63
N GLY A 42 5.98 -3.68 8.82
CA GLY A 42 5.51 -5.06 8.97
C GLY A 42 5.79 -5.91 7.71
N VAL A 43 5.53 -5.38 6.51
CA VAL A 43 5.85 -6.07 5.25
C VAL A 43 7.36 -6.27 5.09
N LYS A 44 8.18 -5.30 5.52
CA LYS A 44 9.64 -5.41 5.46
C LYS A 44 10.16 -6.50 6.40
N GLU A 45 9.67 -6.55 7.62
CA GLU A 45 10.01 -7.60 8.61
C GLU A 45 9.58 -8.98 8.10
N PHE A 46 8.36 -9.09 7.56
CA PHE A 46 7.86 -10.33 6.99
C PHE A 46 8.71 -10.83 5.82
N LYS A 47 9.15 -9.92 4.95
CA LYS A 47 10.05 -10.24 3.83
C LYS A 47 11.45 -10.66 4.30
N ASN A 48 11.95 -10.08 5.39
CA ASN A 48 13.26 -10.44 5.93
C ASN A 48 13.22 -11.83 6.58
N ALA A 49 12.23 -12.10 7.43
CA ALA A 49 12.05 -13.43 8.03
C ALA A 49 11.89 -14.52 6.95
N ALA A 50 11.05 -14.26 5.94
CA ALA A 50 10.87 -15.19 4.83
C ALA A 50 12.15 -15.40 3.98
N LYS A 51 13.09 -14.46 3.97
CA LYS A 51 14.38 -14.62 3.29
C LYS A 51 15.38 -15.40 4.11
N ASP A 52 15.42 -15.18 5.43
CA ASP A 52 16.30 -15.90 6.34
C ASP A 52 15.91 -17.39 6.39
N ASP A 53 14.61 -17.71 6.38
CA ASP A 53 14.11 -19.08 6.24
C ASP A 53 14.55 -19.76 4.92
N VAL A 54 14.60 -18.98 3.83
CA VAL A 54 15.02 -19.49 2.50
C VAL A 54 16.54 -19.63 2.40
N ALA A 55 17.31 -18.78 3.09
CA ALA A 55 18.75 -18.85 3.15
C ALA A 55 19.22 -20.04 3.99
N GLN A 56 18.63 -20.25 5.18
CA GLN A 56 18.95 -21.41 6.03
C GLN A 56 18.62 -22.74 5.33
N LYS A 57 17.49 -22.81 4.62
CA LYS A 57 17.11 -24.03 3.87
C LYS A 57 18.01 -24.34 2.66
N LYS A 58 18.87 -23.40 2.25
CA LYS A 58 19.84 -23.58 1.16
C LYS A 58 21.18 -24.12 1.63
N GLU A 59 21.57 -23.84 2.87
CA GLU A 59 22.85 -24.28 3.44
C GLU A 59 22.78 -25.75 3.87
N ASP A 60 21.64 -26.22 4.38
CA ASP A 60 21.44 -27.63 4.77
C ASP A 60 21.46 -28.62 3.58
N LYS A 61 21.27 -28.15 2.34
CA LYS A 61 21.24 -28.99 1.12
C LYS A 61 22.57 -29.10 0.38
N ILE A 62 23.61 -28.38 0.80
CA ILE A 62 24.93 -28.38 0.14
C ILE A 62 25.91 -29.32 0.87
N SER A 63 25.56 -29.75 2.09
CA SER A 63 26.33 -30.65 2.93
C SER A 63 25.89 -32.12 2.90
N GLU A 64 24.96 -32.51 2.02
CA GLU A 64 24.59 -33.92 1.75
C GLU A 64 25.06 -34.36 0.36
#